data_AF-A0A5B0V8U6-F1
#
_entry.id   AF-A0A5B0V8U6-F1
#
_cell.length_a   1.000
_cell.length_b   1.000
_cell.length_c   1.000
_cell.angle_alpha   90.00
_cell.angle_beta   90.00
_cell.angle_gamma   90.00
#
_symmetry.space_group_name_H-M   'P 1'
#
loop_
_entity.id
_entity.type
_entity.pdbx_description
1 polymer ?
#
loop_
_entity_poly.entity_id
_entity_poly.type
_entity_poly.pdbx_seq_one_letter_code
_entity_poly.pdbx_strand_id
1 'polypeptide(L)'
;MDISIESSALTLETDGQLLDNQQGRILSEGATTVTSGQLDNTAGRLQSGGDMTVDTRGHWLANPRNTNPKGGQLLSGGHLTLRTGDINNTGGMIAADGKTTLTSTALNNTQGLDRLNGDTGAWAA
;
A
#
# COMPACT_ATOMS: atom_id res chain seq x y z
N MET A 1 -6.76 8.46 15.37
CA MET A 1 -7.86 9.14 14.66
C MET A 1 -8.22 8.25 13.50
N ASP A 2 -9.47 7.78 13.41
CA ASP A 2 -9.96 7.05 12.23
C ASP A 2 -10.29 8.10 11.15
N ILE A 3 -9.49 8.16 10.09
CA ILE A 3 -9.77 8.99 8.91
C ILE A 3 -10.41 8.08 7.85
N SER A 4 -11.70 7.80 7.99
CA SER A 4 -12.49 7.23 6.89
C SER A 4 -12.85 8.35 5.91
N ILE A 5 -12.29 8.33 4.71
CA ILE A 5 -12.68 9.24 3.62
C ILE A 5 -13.54 8.46 2.64
N GLU A 6 -14.84 8.37 2.91
CA GLU A 6 -15.82 7.73 2.03
C GLU A 6 -16.07 8.63 0.80
N SER A 7 -15.12 8.61 -0.13
CA SER A 7 -15.19 9.29 -1.42
C SER A 7 -15.19 8.27 -2.55
N SER A 8 -15.93 8.56 -3.63
CA SER A 8 -15.91 7.78 -4.87
C SER A 8 -14.56 7.80 -5.58
N ALA A 9 -13.68 8.75 -5.23
CA ALA A 9 -12.26 8.71 -5.54
C ALA A 9 -11.48 9.52 -4.50
N LEU A 10 -10.32 9.03 -4.08
CA LEU A 10 -9.46 9.68 -3.10
C LEU A 10 -8.13 10.09 -3.75
N THR A 11 -7.70 11.32 -3.53
CA THR A 11 -6.33 11.77 -3.85
C THR A 11 -5.69 12.32 -2.59
N LEU A 12 -4.54 11.77 -2.21
CA LEU A 12 -3.75 12.17 -1.06
C LEU A 12 -2.35 12.56 -1.51
N GLU A 13 -1.97 13.80 -1.28
CA GLU A 13 -0.64 14.34 -1.57
C GLU A 13 -0.07 14.94 -0.30
N THR A 14 1.10 14.48 0.13
CA THR A 14 1.77 14.97 1.35
C THR A 14 2.91 15.94 1.08
N ASP A 15 3.09 16.39 -0.17
CA ASP A 15 4.17 17.31 -0.59
C ASP A 15 5.56 16.77 -0.19
N GLY A 16 5.75 15.47 -0.38
CA GLY A 16 6.99 14.77 -0.04
C GLY A 16 7.18 14.48 1.46
N GLN A 17 6.20 14.76 2.31
CA GLN A 17 6.25 14.41 3.74
C GLN A 17 5.87 12.94 3.99
N LEU A 18 6.19 12.45 5.19
CA LEU A 18 5.75 11.14 5.66
C LEU A 18 4.21 11.09 5.70
N LEU A 19 3.66 10.10 5.01
CA LEU A 19 2.30 9.65 5.26
C LEU A 19 2.32 8.57 6.35
N ASP A 20 1.94 8.96 7.57
CA ASP A 20 1.81 8.05 8.71
C ASP A 20 0.37 7.51 8.80
N ASN A 21 0.21 6.24 8.48
CA ASN A 21 -1.02 5.47 8.64
C ASN A 21 -0.83 4.28 9.59
N GLN A 22 0.12 4.37 10.54
CA GLN A 22 0.33 3.30 11.51
C GLN A 22 -0.92 3.05 12.35
N GLN A 23 -1.39 1.80 12.40
CA GLN A 23 -2.63 1.41 13.10
C GLN A 23 -3.89 2.17 12.64
N GLY A 24 -3.75 3.01 11.61
CA GLY A 24 -4.81 3.83 11.06
C GLY A 24 -5.55 3.12 9.94
N ARG A 25 -6.54 3.82 9.38
CA ARG A 25 -7.36 3.35 8.27
C ARG A 25 -7.55 4.50 7.31
N ILE A 26 -7.24 4.25 6.03
CA ILE A 26 -7.55 5.11 4.89
C ILE A 26 -8.35 4.22 3.94
N LEU A 27 -9.63 4.53 3.77
CA LEU A 27 -10.58 3.73 2.99
C LEU A 27 -11.21 4.65 1.95
N SER A 28 -11.36 4.18 0.72
CA SER A 28 -12.14 4.82 -0.35
C SER A 28 -12.93 3.76 -1.11
N GLU A 29 -14.13 4.09 -1.57
CA GLU A 29 -15.00 3.18 -2.34
C GLU A 29 -14.67 3.14 -3.84
N GLY A 30 -13.90 4.09 -4.36
CA GLY A 30 -13.44 4.06 -5.74
C GLY A 30 -11.94 4.32 -5.85
N ALA A 31 -11.50 4.93 -6.96
CA ALA A 31 -10.07 4.98 -7.29
C ALA A 31 -9.28 5.82 -6.28
N THR A 32 -8.12 5.32 -5.87
CA THR A 32 -7.25 5.98 -4.88
C THR A 32 -5.88 6.29 -5.46
N THR A 33 -5.44 7.54 -5.35
CA THR A 33 -4.07 7.97 -5.65
C THR A 33 -3.41 8.51 -4.39
N VAL A 34 -2.27 7.95 -4.02
CA VAL A 34 -1.44 8.40 -2.90
C VAL A 34 -0.08 8.80 -3.46
N THR A 35 0.28 10.05 -3.24
CA THR A 35 1.61 10.57 -3.55
C THR A 35 2.23 11.12 -2.28
N SER A 36 3.42 10.64 -1.91
CA SER A 36 4.02 10.99 -0.62
C SER A 36 5.55 11.03 -0.68
N GLY A 37 6.17 11.40 0.44
CA GLY A 37 7.54 11.01 0.74
C GLY A 37 7.56 9.55 1.15
N GLN A 38 7.91 9.26 2.40
CA GLN A 38 7.74 7.94 2.99
C GLN A 38 6.27 7.60 3.21
N LEU A 39 5.94 6.30 3.16
CA LEU A 39 4.64 5.78 3.57
C LEU A 39 4.83 4.73 4.67
N ASP A 40 4.32 5.00 5.87
CA ASP A 40 4.24 4.02 6.95
C ASP A 40 2.80 3.54 7.15
N ASN A 41 2.54 2.32 6.73
CA ASN A 41 1.27 1.60 6.89
C ASN A 41 1.41 0.43 7.87
N THR A 42 2.36 0.49 8.82
CA THR A 42 2.60 -0.58 9.80
C THR A 42 1.35 -0.85 10.63
N ALA A 43 0.82 -2.07 10.51
CA ALA A 43 -0.48 -2.46 11.11
C ALA A 43 -1.66 -1.53 10.79
N GLY A 44 -1.49 -0.69 9.76
CA GLY A 44 -2.53 0.17 9.20
C GLY A 44 -3.27 -0.52 8.06
N ARG A 45 -4.29 0.16 7.56
CA ARG A 45 -5.04 -0.27 6.37
C ARG A 45 -5.16 0.88 5.39
N LEU A 46 -4.70 0.67 4.16
CA LEU A 46 -4.96 1.52 3.00
C LEU A 46 -5.77 0.70 2.01
N GLN A 47 -7.01 1.11 1.73
CA GLN A 47 -7.90 0.39 0.83
C GLN A 47 -8.57 1.32 -0.19
N SER A 48 -8.61 0.84 -1.42
CA SER A 48 -9.34 1.39 -2.55
C SER A 48 -10.40 0.39 -3.02
N GLY A 49 -11.63 0.83 -3.27
CA GLY A 49 -12.66 0.02 -3.91
C GLY A 49 -12.50 -0.06 -5.44
N GLY A 50 -11.74 0.86 -6.04
CA GLY A 50 -11.32 0.81 -7.44
C GLY A 50 -9.80 0.66 -7.58
N ASP A 51 -9.24 1.15 -8.68
CA ASP A 51 -7.80 1.16 -8.93
C ASP A 51 -7.04 1.93 -7.85
N MET A 52 -5.85 1.45 -7.48
CA MET A 52 -4.97 2.10 -6.51
C MET A 52 -3.62 2.42 -7.15
N THR A 53 -3.19 3.67 -6.99
CA THR A 53 -1.82 4.10 -7.30
C THR A 53 -1.16 4.64 -6.04
N VAL A 54 0.03 4.12 -5.72
CA VAL A 54 0.86 4.60 -4.62
C VAL A 54 2.24 4.96 -5.16
N ASP A 55 2.65 6.20 -4.90
CA ASP A 55 3.89 6.78 -5.39
C ASP A 55 4.62 7.51 -4.25
N THR A 56 5.70 6.92 -3.77
CA THR A 56 6.53 7.51 -2.70
C THR A 56 7.69 8.34 -3.26
N ARG A 57 7.68 8.63 -4.57
CA ARG A 57 8.75 9.36 -5.28
C ARG A 57 10.16 8.77 -5.06
N GLY A 58 10.23 7.46 -4.82
CA GLY A 58 11.49 6.74 -4.56
C GLY A 58 11.86 6.59 -3.08
N HIS A 59 11.04 7.10 -2.15
CA HIS A 59 11.18 6.84 -0.71
C HIS A 59 10.59 5.49 -0.31
N TRP A 60 10.84 5.03 0.92
CA TRP A 60 10.41 3.70 1.36
C TRP A 60 8.91 3.60 1.62
N LEU A 61 8.39 2.37 1.54
CA LEU A 61 7.06 1.97 1.97
C LEU A 61 7.18 0.86 3.02
N ALA A 62 6.65 1.12 4.21
CA ALA A 62 6.53 0.14 5.28
C ALA A 62 5.08 -0.36 5.35
N ASN A 63 4.88 -1.65 5.14
CA ASN A 63 3.62 -2.36 5.36
C ASN A 63 3.74 -3.58 6.30
N PRO A 64 4.66 -3.62 7.28
CA PRO A 64 4.86 -4.84 8.06
C PRO A 64 3.77 -5.06 9.11
N ARG A 65 3.84 -6.24 9.73
CA ARG A 65 3.16 -6.51 10.99
C ARG A 65 3.86 -5.85 12.18
N ASN A 66 3.08 -5.46 13.20
CA ASN A 66 3.56 -5.17 14.55
C ASN A 66 2.96 -6.15 15.58
N THR A 67 2.48 -5.70 16.73
CA THR A 67 1.69 -6.50 17.68
C THR A 67 0.31 -6.90 17.15
N ASN A 68 -0.19 -6.24 16.11
CA ASN A 68 -1.47 -6.51 15.47
C ASN A 68 -1.41 -7.78 14.62
N PRO A 69 -2.30 -8.76 14.84
CA PRO A 69 -2.27 -10.01 14.11
C PRO A 69 -2.71 -9.94 12.65
N LYS A 70 -3.10 -8.77 12.14
CA LYS A 70 -3.49 -8.58 10.73
C LYS A 70 -2.38 -7.96 9.87
N GLY A 71 -1.34 -7.40 10.51
CA GLY A 71 -0.27 -6.66 9.85
C GLY A 71 -0.73 -5.43 9.07
N GLY A 72 0.20 -4.76 8.38
CA GLY A 72 -0.11 -3.71 7.43
C GLY A 72 -0.88 -4.26 6.23
N GLN A 73 -1.88 -3.52 5.76
CA GLN A 73 -2.75 -3.95 4.66
C GLN A 73 -2.83 -2.87 3.59
N LEU A 74 -2.46 -3.21 2.36
CA LEU A 74 -2.61 -2.37 1.17
C LEU A 74 -3.45 -3.14 0.15
N LEU A 75 -4.69 -2.70 -0.05
CA LEU A 75 -5.73 -3.48 -0.74
C LEU A 75 -6.37 -2.66 -1.88
N SER A 76 -6.23 -3.13 -3.11
CA SER A 76 -6.90 -2.55 -4.29
C SER A 76 -8.05 -3.45 -4.76
N GLY A 77 -9.25 -2.89 -4.88
CA GLY A 77 -10.39 -3.55 -5.53
C GLY A 77 -10.28 -3.59 -7.07
N GLY A 78 -9.28 -2.92 -7.65
CA GLY A 78 -8.99 -2.91 -9.08
C GLY A 78 -7.52 -3.21 -9.38
N HIS A 79 -6.95 -2.50 -10.34
CA HIS A 79 -5.53 -2.51 -10.63
C HIS A 79 -4.72 -1.89 -9.48
N LEU A 80 -3.48 -2.33 -9.30
CA LEU A 80 -2.57 -1.77 -8.32
C LEU A 80 -1.26 -1.34 -9.00
N THR A 81 -0.90 -0.08 -8.84
CA THR A 81 0.39 0.47 -9.27
C THR A 81 1.16 0.96 -8.05
N LEU A 82 2.33 0.39 -7.81
CA LEU A 82 3.24 0.78 -6.74
C LEU A 82 4.55 1.28 -7.34
N ARG A 83 4.89 2.55 -7.08
CA ARG A 83 6.15 3.18 -7.50
C ARG A 83 6.86 3.72 -6.26
N THR A 84 7.83 2.96 -5.75
CA THR A 84 8.47 3.29 -4.48
C THR A 84 9.98 3.04 -4.49
N GLY A 85 10.65 3.41 -3.40
CA GLY A 85 11.99 2.92 -3.07
C GLY A 85 11.90 1.49 -2.54
N ASP A 86 12.47 1.24 -1.37
CA ASP A 86 12.39 -0.06 -0.71
C ASP A 86 10.99 -0.33 -0.16
N ILE A 87 10.54 -1.57 -0.27
CA ILE A 87 9.29 -2.04 0.32
C ILE A 87 9.61 -3.06 1.42
N ASN A 88 9.05 -2.83 2.61
CA ASN A 88 9.00 -3.82 3.67
C ASN A 88 7.56 -4.29 3.90
N ASN A 89 7.23 -5.48 3.45
CA ASN A 89 5.94 -6.14 3.63
C ASN A 89 6.02 -7.33 4.62
N THR A 90 6.97 -7.31 5.55
CA THR A 90 7.20 -8.46 6.47
C THR A 90 5.97 -8.76 7.32
N GLY A 91 5.34 -9.92 7.14
CA GLY A 91 4.11 -10.29 7.85
C GLY A 91 2.87 -9.45 7.50
N GLY A 92 2.99 -8.58 6.49
CA GLY A 92 1.95 -7.71 5.97
C GLY A 92 1.17 -8.33 4.82
N MET A 93 0.32 -7.53 4.17
CA MET A 93 -0.45 -7.95 3.02
C MET A 93 -0.53 -6.85 1.97
N ILE A 94 -0.18 -7.20 0.73
CA ILE A 94 -0.40 -6.38 -0.45
C ILE A 94 -1.27 -7.20 -1.43
N ALA A 95 -2.42 -6.66 -1.80
CA ALA A 95 -3.37 -7.38 -2.65
C ALA A 95 -4.09 -6.46 -3.65
N ALA A 96 -4.43 -7.04 -4.79
CA ALA A 96 -5.16 -6.39 -5.85
C ALA A 96 -6.05 -7.41 -6.56
N ASP A 97 -7.30 -7.05 -6.82
CA ASP A 97 -8.20 -7.90 -7.61
C ASP A 97 -7.83 -7.88 -9.11
N GLY A 98 -7.24 -6.78 -9.59
CA GLY A 98 -6.78 -6.59 -10.97
C GLY A 98 -5.27 -6.70 -11.18
N LYS A 99 -4.81 -6.25 -12.35
CA LYS A 99 -3.38 -6.23 -12.73
C LYS A 99 -2.55 -5.46 -11.71
N THR A 100 -1.44 -6.03 -11.27
CA THR A 100 -0.46 -5.34 -10.43
C THR A 100 0.81 -4.97 -11.21
N THR A 101 1.27 -3.74 -11.02
CA THR A 101 2.55 -3.20 -11.51
C THR A 101 3.37 -2.70 -10.33
N LEU A 102 4.59 -3.21 -10.15
CA LEU A 102 5.50 -2.80 -9.09
C LEU A 102 6.80 -2.26 -9.69
N THR A 103 7.20 -1.10 -9.20
CA THR A 103 8.52 -0.51 -9.45
C THR A 103 9.08 -0.12 -8.09
N SER A 104 10.01 -0.92 -7.58
CA SER A 104 10.70 -0.70 -6.31
C SER A 104 12.21 -0.89 -6.46
N THR A 105 12.98 -0.37 -5.50
CA THR A 105 14.43 -0.63 -5.43
C THR A 105 14.71 -2.01 -4.85
N ALA A 106 14.01 -2.36 -3.77
CA ALA A 106 14.02 -3.69 -3.17
C ALA A 106 12.62 -4.03 -2.62
N LEU A 107 12.37 -5.32 -2.45
CA LEU A 107 11.17 -5.84 -1.79
C LEU A 107 11.60 -6.89 -0.76
N ASN A 108 11.21 -6.69 0.49
CA ASN A 108 11.22 -7.72 1.51
C ASN A 108 9.77 -8.14 1.79
N ASN A 109 9.43 -9.38 1.45
CA ASN A 109 8.10 -9.94 1.62
C ASN A 109 8.10 -11.16 2.57
N THR A 110 9.06 -11.22 3.49
CA THR A 110 9.19 -12.34 4.43
C THR A 110 7.91 -12.53 5.24
N GLN A 111 7.28 -13.71 5.18
CA GLN A 111 6.00 -14.00 5.83
C GLN A 111 4.85 -13.06 5.42
N GLY A 112 5.02 -12.24 4.39
CA GLY A 112 3.96 -11.42 3.80
C GLY A 112 3.01 -12.28 2.98
N LEU A 113 1.77 -11.81 2.85
CA LEU A 113 0.78 -12.42 1.97
C LEU A 113 0.54 -11.53 0.77
N ASP A 114 0.91 -12.03 -0.40
CA ASP A 114 0.58 -11.37 -1.66
C ASP A 114 -0.52 -12.11 -2.40
N ARG A 115 -1.54 -11.36 -2.80
CA ARG A 115 -2.64 -11.84 -3.65
C ARG A 115 -2.78 -10.90 -4.83
N LEU A 116 -1.96 -11.12 -5.85
CA LEU A 116 -1.78 -10.19 -6.95
C LEU A 116 -1.94 -10.92 -8.28
N ASN A 117 -2.75 -10.35 -9.16
CA ASN A 117 -2.84 -10.78 -10.56
C ASN A 117 -1.84 -9.91 -11.34
N GLY A 118 -0.65 -10.36 -11.72
CA GLY A 118 0.35 -9.48 -12.34
C GLY A 118 1.67 -10.20 -12.63
N ASP A 119 2.66 -9.50 -13.19
CA ASP A 119 3.97 -10.08 -13.51
C ASP A 119 4.67 -10.50 -12.20
N THR A 120 4.48 -11.78 -11.81
CA THR A 120 4.77 -12.30 -10.46
C THR A 120 6.26 -12.50 -10.18
N GLY A 121 7.13 -12.18 -11.14
CA GLY A 121 8.58 -12.39 -11.03
C GLY A 121 9.27 -11.59 -9.92
N ALA A 122 8.66 -10.51 -9.42
CA ALA A 122 9.25 -9.62 -8.41
C ALA A 122 8.73 -9.82 -6.98
N TRP A 123 7.66 -10.59 -6.76
CA TRP A 123 6.91 -10.61 -5.48
C TRP A 123 7.26 -11.79 -4.55
N ALA A 124 7.98 -12.79 -5.06
CA ALA A 124 8.21 -14.06 -4.36
C ALA A 124 9.53 -14.14 -3.55
N ALA A 125 10.08 -13.02 -3.08
CA ALA A 125 11.32 -12.98 -2.30
C ALA A 125 11.09 -13.01 -0.78
#